data_AF-A0A953GWN5-F1
#
_entry.id   AF-A0A953GWN5-F1
#
_cell.length_a   1.000
_cell.length_b   1.000
_cell.length_c   1.000
_cell.angle_alpha   90.00
_cell.angle_beta   90.00
_cell.angle_gamma   90.00
#
_symmetry.space_group_name_H-M   'P 1'
#
loop_
_entity.id
_entity.type
_entity.pdbx_description
1 polymer ?
#
loop_
_entity_poly.entity_id
_entity_poly.type
_entity_poly.pdbx_seq_one_letter_code
_entity_poly.pdbx_strand_id
1 'polypeptide(L)'
;MVVFYSDSYTVQLPPGHRFPMEKYRMLRDALIEQEVLRPHELHEATPVPMEMLELAHSREYIRSFCDGSVDPKIIRRIGIPWTEAFVRRSLASVGGTVLAARAALQQGVAGNIAGGTHHAFREYGEGYCVFNDIAVAALALLAAGAVRRVAVVDLDVHQGNGTAAILGGDTRAFTFSMHGRNNFPFTKIPSTLDVGVEDGTDDPTYLALLREALPRLFCFSPDIIFYQGGVDPLRTDTLGRLQLTHNGLMERDRMVMEAARDHEIPLVLTLGGGYANPIADTVQAHVGTYQVGKMVFEGGGAAYS
;
A
#
# COMPACT_ATOMS: atom_id res chain seq x y z
N MET A 1 4.35 2.03 -17.30
CA MET A 1 4.32 1.61 -15.88
C MET A 1 3.32 0.49 -15.74
N VAL A 2 3.76 -0.73 -15.43
CA VAL A 2 2.87 -1.89 -15.25
C VAL A 2 2.11 -1.78 -13.94
N VAL A 3 0.79 -2.00 -13.97
CA VAL A 3 -0.09 -1.91 -12.80
C VAL A 3 -1.00 -3.13 -12.72
N PHE A 4 -1.09 -3.74 -11.53
CA PHE A 4 -1.90 -4.91 -11.25
C PHE A 4 -3.20 -4.55 -10.54
N TYR A 5 -4.28 -5.29 -10.81
CA TYR A 5 -5.59 -5.11 -10.17
C TYR A 5 -6.24 -6.44 -9.80
N SER A 6 -7.21 -6.43 -8.88
CA SER A 6 -7.94 -7.64 -8.47
C SER A 6 -9.41 -7.37 -8.14
N ASP A 7 -10.03 -6.34 -8.74
CA ASP A 7 -11.43 -5.97 -8.49
C ASP A 7 -12.44 -6.90 -9.20
N SER A 8 -11.99 -7.77 -10.10
CA SER A 8 -12.78 -8.84 -10.72
C SER A 8 -13.34 -9.84 -9.69
N TYR A 9 -12.60 -10.06 -8.59
CA TYR A 9 -13.05 -10.86 -7.44
C TYR A 9 -14.02 -10.04 -6.58
N THR A 10 -15.27 -9.95 -7.04
CA THR A 10 -16.30 -9.11 -6.43
C THR A 10 -16.65 -9.60 -5.03
N VAL A 11 -16.50 -8.72 -4.03
CA VAL A 11 -16.94 -8.97 -2.65
C VAL A 11 -18.14 -8.08 -2.36
N GLN A 12 -19.30 -8.71 -2.14
CA GLN A 12 -20.51 -7.99 -1.75
C GLN A 12 -20.50 -7.73 -0.25
N LEU A 13 -20.49 -6.45 0.13
CA LEU A 13 -20.57 -6.02 1.51
C LEU A 13 -22.01 -5.68 1.89
N PRO A 14 -22.41 -5.86 3.17
CA PRO A 14 -23.72 -5.43 3.64
C PRO A 14 -23.95 -3.94 3.39
N PRO A 15 -25.20 -3.50 3.14
CA PRO A 15 -25.53 -2.08 3.04
C PRO A 15 -25.02 -1.29 4.26
N GLY A 16 -24.42 -0.12 4.02
CA GLY A 16 -23.88 0.74 5.09
C GLY A 16 -22.52 0.32 5.65
N HIS A 17 -21.88 -0.72 5.09
CA HIS A 17 -20.51 -1.07 5.45
C HIS A 17 -19.53 0.08 5.14
N ARG A 18 -18.62 0.39 6.07
CA ARG A 18 -17.71 1.54 5.94
C ARG A 18 -16.62 1.37 4.89
N PHE A 19 -16.23 0.13 4.60
CA PHE A 19 -15.18 -0.16 3.62
C PHE A 19 -15.67 0.05 2.18
N PRO A 20 -15.08 1.00 1.42
CA PRO A 20 -15.53 1.37 0.08
C PRO A 20 -15.01 0.38 -0.98
N MET A 21 -15.52 -0.85 -1.01
CA MET A 21 -15.03 -1.91 -1.92
C MET A 21 -15.06 -1.50 -3.40
N GLU A 22 -16.01 -0.65 -3.81
CA GLU A 22 -16.12 -0.17 -5.18
C GLU A 22 -14.97 0.76 -5.62
N LYS A 23 -14.20 1.33 -4.68
CA LYS A 23 -13.08 2.24 -4.99
C LYS A 23 -12.07 1.62 -5.95
N TYR A 24 -11.85 0.31 -5.85
CA TYR A 24 -10.87 -0.41 -6.66
C TYR A 24 -11.28 -0.45 -8.14
N ARG A 25 -12.53 -0.80 -8.43
CA ARG A 25 -13.09 -0.77 -9.78
C ARG A 25 -13.13 0.66 -10.31
N MET A 26 -13.65 1.60 -9.51
CA MET A 26 -13.74 3.01 -9.90
C MET A 26 -12.37 3.61 -10.23
N LEU A 27 -11.33 3.28 -9.46
CA LEU A 27 -9.97 3.71 -9.75
C LEU A 27 -9.44 3.08 -11.05
N ARG A 28 -9.61 1.77 -11.24
CA ARG A 28 -9.19 1.09 -12.48
C ARG A 28 -9.83 1.76 -13.71
N ASP A 29 -11.14 1.97 -13.66
CA ASP A 29 -11.91 2.58 -14.75
C ASP A 29 -11.44 4.03 -14.96
N ALA A 30 -11.29 4.83 -13.89
CA ALA A 30 -10.80 6.21 -13.96
C ALA A 30 -9.38 6.35 -14.51
N LEU A 31 -8.47 5.42 -14.20
CA LEU A 31 -7.09 5.44 -14.73
C LEU A 31 -7.05 5.29 -16.26
N ILE A 32 -8.00 4.55 -16.84
CA ILE A 32 -8.15 4.42 -18.29
C ILE A 32 -8.91 5.60 -18.89
N GLU A 33 -10.04 5.97 -18.30
CA GLU A 33 -10.89 7.07 -18.79
C GLU A 33 -10.16 8.42 -18.81
N GLN A 34 -9.27 8.65 -17.85
CA GLN A 34 -8.45 9.87 -17.77
C GLN A 34 -7.09 9.73 -18.48
N GLU A 35 -6.88 8.64 -19.24
CA GLU A 35 -5.66 8.38 -20.02
C GLU A 35 -4.36 8.37 -19.18
N VAL A 36 -4.47 8.12 -17.88
CA VAL A 36 -3.30 8.00 -16.98
C VAL A 36 -2.57 6.70 -17.25
N LEU A 37 -3.30 5.62 -17.54
CA LEU A 37 -2.75 4.34 -17.99
C LEU A 37 -3.37 3.94 -19.32
N ARG A 38 -2.61 3.20 -20.12
CA ARG A 38 -3.13 2.52 -21.30
C ARG A 38 -3.67 1.14 -20.91
N PRO A 39 -4.67 0.58 -21.61
CA PRO A 39 -5.23 -0.73 -21.27
C PRO A 39 -4.21 -1.87 -21.17
N HIS A 40 -3.14 -1.85 -21.97
CA HIS A 40 -2.09 -2.87 -21.94
C HIS A 40 -1.10 -2.73 -20.76
N GLU A 41 -1.21 -1.66 -19.98
CA GLU A 41 -0.44 -1.45 -18.76
C GLU A 41 -1.16 -2.00 -17.51
N LEU A 42 -2.44 -2.36 -17.64
CA LEU A 42 -3.24 -2.95 -16.57
C LEU A 42 -3.32 -4.46 -16.73
N HIS A 43 -3.00 -5.18 -15.66
CA HIS A 43 -2.99 -6.63 -15.63
C HIS A 43 -3.78 -7.16 -14.44
N GLU A 44 -4.66 -8.13 -14.70
CA GLU A 44 -5.37 -8.81 -13.63
C GLU A 44 -4.39 -9.69 -12.83
N ALA A 45 -4.40 -9.53 -11.52
CA ALA A 45 -3.59 -10.32 -10.61
C ALA A 45 -4.22 -11.70 -10.37
N THR A 46 -3.36 -12.70 -10.20
CA THR A 46 -3.77 -14.07 -9.88
C THR A 46 -3.52 -14.37 -8.41
N PRO A 47 -4.31 -15.29 -7.80
CA PRO A 47 -4.08 -15.73 -6.43
C PRO A 47 -2.65 -16.22 -6.21
N VAL A 48 -2.01 -15.70 -5.16
CA VAL A 48 -0.66 -16.12 -4.78
C VAL A 48 -0.65 -17.57 -4.25
N PRO A 49 0.43 -18.36 -4.50
CA PRO A 49 0.59 -19.66 -3.87
C PRO A 49 0.69 -19.57 -2.34
N MET A 50 0.19 -20.58 -1.62
CA MET A 50 0.22 -20.60 -0.15
C MET A 50 1.64 -20.55 0.41
N GLU A 51 2.59 -21.20 -0.26
CA GLU A 51 4.01 -21.26 0.14
C GLU A 51 4.64 -19.86 0.22
N MET A 52 4.14 -18.93 -0.60
CA MET A 52 4.62 -17.56 -0.59
C MET A 52 4.03 -16.76 0.57
N LEU A 53 2.76 -17.02 0.95
CA LEU A 53 2.17 -16.42 2.15
C LEU A 53 2.88 -16.87 3.42
N GLU A 54 3.36 -18.12 3.46
CA GLU A 54 4.08 -18.70 4.61
C GLU A 54 5.38 -17.95 4.94
N LEU A 55 5.88 -17.09 4.03
CA LEU A 55 7.01 -16.20 4.32
C LEU A 55 6.66 -15.14 5.38
N ALA A 56 5.44 -14.61 5.36
CA ALA A 56 5.01 -13.52 6.24
C ALA A 56 3.96 -13.94 7.28
N HIS A 57 3.21 -15.01 6.99
CA HIS A 57 2.08 -15.48 7.80
C HIS A 57 2.26 -16.92 8.25
N SER A 58 1.61 -17.29 9.34
CA SER A 58 1.62 -18.66 9.81
C SER A 58 0.76 -19.55 8.94
N ARG A 59 1.22 -20.78 8.75
CA ARG A 59 0.49 -21.82 8.02
C ARG A 59 -0.89 -22.10 8.63
N GLU A 60 -1.03 -21.97 9.94
CA GLU A 60 -2.31 -22.13 10.63
C GLU A 60 -3.29 -21.01 10.27
N TYR A 61 -2.85 -19.75 10.29
CA TYR A 61 -3.67 -18.62 9.90
C TYR A 61 -4.07 -18.69 8.42
N ILE A 62 -3.12 -18.97 7.52
CA ILE A 62 -3.38 -19.09 6.08
C ILE A 62 -4.44 -20.14 5.80
N ARG A 63 -4.27 -21.36 6.34
CA ARG A 63 -5.18 -22.48 6.13
C ARG A 63 -6.58 -22.17 6.64
N SER A 64 -6.68 -21.76 7.89
CA SER A 64 -7.97 -21.49 8.52
C SER A 64 -8.72 -20.36 7.86
N PHE A 65 -8.03 -19.31 7.37
CA PHE A 65 -8.68 -18.26 6.61
C PHE A 65 -9.14 -18.75 5.23
N CYS A 66 -8.32 -19.56 4.54
CA CYS A 66 -8.66 -20.06 3.21
C CYS A 66 -9.80 -21.11 3.20
N ASP A 67 -9.88 -21.97 4.22
CA ASP A 67 -10.92 -23.01 4.33
C ASP A 67 -12.18 -22.55 5.11
N GLY A 68 -12.16 -21.33 5.66
CA GLY A 68 -13.28 -20.75 6.39
C GLY A 68 -13.40 -21.20 7.85
N SER A 69 -12.44 -21.98 8.38
CA SER A 69 -12.40 -22.40 9.78
C SER A 69 -11.78 -21.37 10.75
N VAL A 70 -11.30 -20.23 10.23
CA VAL A 70 -10.70 -19.14 11.01
C VAL A 70 -11.59 -18.67 12.16
N ASP A 71 -10.98 -18.36 13.31
CA ASP A 71 -11.71 -17.88 14.49
C ASP A 71 -12.60 -16.68 14.11
N PRO A 72 -13.91 -16.71 14.40
CA PRO A 72 -14.83 -15.59 14.17
C PRO A 72 -14.35 -14.26 14.77
N LYS A 73 -13.53 -14.28 15.82
CA LYS A 73 -12.90 -13.08 16.38
C LYS A 73 -11.92 -12.43 15.41
N ILE A 74 -11.18 -13.21 14.62
CA ILE A 74 -10.29 -12.69 13.58
C ILE A 74 -11.12 -12.07 12.45
N ILE A 75 -12.23 -12.70 12.02
CA ILE A 75 -13.13 -12.10 11.03
C ILE A 75 -13.69 -10.75 11.51
N ARG A 76 -14.09 -10.65 12.78
CA ARG A 76 -14.53 -9.39 13.39
C ARG A 76 -13.41 -8.34 13.45
N ARG A 77 -12.18 -8.76 13.71
CA ARG A 77 -10.99 -7.88 13.74
C ARG A 77 -10.64 -7.37 12.34
N ILE A 78 -10.74 -8.21 11.32
CA ILE A 78 -10.61 -7.81 9.90
C ILE A 78 -11.73 -6.86 9.54
N GLY A 79 -12.95 -7.13 9.99
CA GLY A 79 -14.10 -6.26 9.75
C GLY A 79 -14.68 -6.40 8.33
N ILE A 80 -14.42 -7.50 7.63
CA ILE A 80 -15.06 -7.85 6.35
C ILE A 80 -15.63 -9.28 6.48
N PRO A 81 -16.91 -9.53 6.14
CA PRO A 81 -17.49 -10.87 6.19
C PRO A 81 -16.72 -11.87 5.33
N TRP A 82 -16.51 -13.06 5.87
CA TRP A 82 -15.85 -14.13 5.13
C TRP A 82 -16.73 -14.63 3.98
N THR A 83 -16.14 -14.73 2.79
CA THR A 83 -16.71 -15.38 1.61
C THR A 83 -15.57 -15.98 0.78
N GLU A 84 -15.85 -17.00 -0.04
CA GLU A 84 -14.84 -17.54 -0.97
C GLU A 84 -14.31 -16.47 -1.93
N ALA A 85 -15.17 -15.54 -2.37
CA ALA A 85 -14.78 -14.41 -3.20
C ALA A 85 -13.79 -13.48 -2.47
N PHE A 86 -14.01 -13.22 -1.18
CA PHE A 86 -13.08 -12.43 -0.37
C PHE A 86 -11.74 -13.14 -0.18
N VAL A 87 -11.73 -14.46 0.02
CA VAL A 87 -10.48 -15.25 0.05
C VAL A 87 -9.71 -15.09 -1.26
N ARG A 88 -10.37 -15.34 -2.40
CA ARG A 88 -9.72 -15.22 -3.72
C ARG A 88 -9.19 -13.81 -3.98
N ARG A 89 -9.97 -12.79 -3.64
CA ARG A 89 -9.55 -11.38 -3.75
C ARG A 89 -8.31 -11.10 -2.90
N SER A 90 -8.29 -11.54 -1.64
CA SER A 90 -7.15 -11.32 -0.75
C SER A 90 -5.89 -12.02 -1.24
N LEU A 91 -6.00 -13.24 -1.77
CA LEU A 91 -4.87 -13.95 -2.38
C LEU A 91 -4.37 -13.25 -3.66
N ALA A 92 -5.29 -12.74 -4.49
CA ALA A 92 -4.94 -12.04 -5.73
C ALA A 92 -4.33 -10.67 -5.46
N SER A 93 -4.79 -9.95 -4.43
CA SER A 93 -4.17 -8.70 -3.98
C SER A 93 -2.70 -8.91 -3.62
N VAL A 94 -2.38 -9.95 -2.83
CA VAL A 94 -0.97 -10.31 -2.52
C VAL A 94 -0.20 -10.68 -3.78
N GLY A 95 -0.78 -11.49 -4.67
CA GLY A 95 -0.18 -11.86 -5.95
C GLY A 95 0.16 -10.64 -6.81
N GLY A 96 -0.73 -9.65 -6.83
CA GLY A 96 -0.52 -8.37 -7.52
C GLY A 96 0.71 -7.62 -7.00
N THR A 97 0.90 -7.54 -5.68
CA THR A 97 2.07 -6.85 -5.09
C THR A 97 3.37 -7.60 -5.35
N VAL A 98 3.35 -8.93 -5.35
CA VAL A 98 4.52 -9.76 -5.74
C VAL A 98 4.89 -9.53 -7.20
N LEU A 99 3.89 -9.53 -8.10
CA LEU A 99 4.11 -9.28 -9.52
C LEU A 99 4.57 -7.85 -9.79
N ALA A 100 4.00 -6.86 -9.09
CA ALA A 100 4.45 -5.48 -9.13
C ALA A 100 5.90 -5.34 -8.68
N ALA A 101 6.31 -6.01 -7.60
CA ALA A 101 7.68 -5.98 -7.11
C ALA A 101 8.67 -6.53 -8.15
N ARG A 102 8.32 -7.63 -8.82
CA ARG A 102 9.14 -8.20 -9.90
C ARG A 102 9.20 -7.27 -11.12
N ALA A 103 8.08 -6.66 -11.49
CA ALA A 103 8.03 -5.71 -12.61
C ALA A 103 8.84 -4.44 -12.31
N ALA A 104 8.76 -3.92 -11.08
CA ALA A 104 9.52 -2.74 -10.65
C ALA A 104 11.03 -2.98 -10.76
N LEU A 105 11.54 -4.14 -10.34
CA LEU A 105 12.97 -4.48 -10.51
C LEU A 105 13.43 -4.46 -11.98
N GLN A 106 12.52 -4.69 -12.92
CA GLN A 106 12.83 -4.69 -14.36
C GLN A 106 12.61 -3.32 -15.02
N GLN A 107 11.66 -2.54 -14.53
CA GLN A 107 11.15 -1.33 -15.22
C GLN A 107 11.35 -0.04 -14.41
N GLY A 108 11.92 -0.12 -13.21
CA GLY A 108 12.07 1.00 -12.28
C GLY A 108 10.81 1.30 -11.46
N VAL A 109 9.61 1.16 -12.03
CA VAL A 109 8.35 1.38 -11.29
C VAL A 109 7.23 0.45 -11.75
N ALA A 110 6.45 -0.05 -10.80
CA ALA A 110 5.20 -0.78 -11.04
C ALA A 110 4.24 -0.61 -9.87
N GLY A 111 2.96 -0.90 -10.05
CA GLY A 111 1.93 -0.71 -9.02
C GLY A 111 0.96 -1.86 -8.84
N ASN A 112 0.26 -1.89 -7.71
CA ASN A 112 -0.90 -2.73 -7.46
C ASN A 112 -2.03 -1.89 -6.87
N ILE A 113 -3.09 -1.69 -7.65
CA ILE A 113 -4.27 -0.93 -7.21
C ILE A 113 -5.19 -1.72 -6.28
N ALA A 114 -4.83 -2.93 -5.85
CA ALA A 114 -5.58 -3.67 -4.84
C ALA A 114 -4.78 -3.97 -3.56
N GLY A 115 -3.51 -3.53 -3.50
CA GLY A 115 -2.57 -3.79 -2.41
C GLY A 115 -2.53 -2.71 -1.32
N GLY A 116 -1.59 -2.86 -0.40
CA GLY A 116 -1.38 -1.98 0.75
C GLY A 116 -2.08 -2.45 2.02
N THR A 117 -2.00 -3.75 2.32
CA THR A 117 -2.69 -4.38 3.45
C THR A 117 -1.80 -4.44 4.70
N HIS A 118 -1.33 -3.28 5.16
CA HIS A 118 -0.30 -3.12 6.19
C HIS A 118 -0.66 -3.55 7.63
N HIS A 119 -1.94 -3.79 7.95
CA HIS A 119 -2.38 -4.14 9.30
C HIS A 119 -2.33 -5.63 9.62
N ALA A 120 -2.16 -6.49 8.61
CA ALA A 120 -2.14 -7.93 8.82
C ALA A 120 -0.84 -8.37 9.52
N PHE A 121 -0.99 -9.11 10.62
CA PHE A 121 0.10 -9.73 11.38
C PHE A 121 0.35 -11.15 10.89
N ARG A 122 1.43 -11.75 11.40
CA ARG A 122 1.78 -13.14 11.09
C ARG A 122 0.66 -14.13 11.37
N GLU A 123 -0.04 -13.99 12.50
CA GLU A 123 -1.03 -14.96 12.99
C GLU A 123 -2.49 -14.53 12.76
N TYR A 124 -2.75 -13.29 12.33
CA TYR A 124 -4.11 -12.78 12.16
C TYR A 124 -4.17 -11.54 11.26
N GLY A 125 -5.33 -11.35 10.61
CA GLY A 125 -5.69 -10.13 9.91
C GLY A 125 -6.38 -9.11 10.83
N GLU A 126 -6.36 -7.85 10.44
CA GLU A 126 -6.95 -6.72 11.17
C GLU A 126 -7.19 -5.52 10.25
N GLY A 127 -8.15 -4.65 10.58
CA GLY A 127 -8.28 -3.33 9.94
C GLY A 127 -8.42 -3.43 8.42
N TYR A 128 -9.33 -4.30 7.97
CA TYR A 128 -9.56 -4.63 6.56
C TYR A 128 -8.43 -5.39 5.84
N CYS A 129 -7.32 -5.67 6.53
CA CYS A 129 -6.17 -6.40 6.00
C CYS A 129 -6.23 -7.88 6.39
N VAL A 130 -6.16 -8.77 5.40
CA VAL A 130 -6.12 -10.23 5.62
C VAL A 130 -4.67 -10.70 5.67
N PHE A 131 -3.97 -10.57 4.56
CA PHE A 131 -2.56 -10.90 4.43
C PHE A 131 -1.79 -9.61 4.14
N ASN A 132 -0.57 -9.47 4.63
CA ASN A 132 0.29 -8.32 4.43
C ASN A 132 1.03 -8.49 3.10
N ASP A 133 0.50 -7.89 2.05
CA ASP A 133 0.99 -8.06 0.69
C ASP A 133 2.42 -7.51 0.51
N ILE A 134 2.73 -6.38 1.14
CA ILE A 134 4.06 -5.76 1.13
C ILE A 134 5.08 -6.69 1.80
N ALA A 135 4.79 -7.20 2.99
CA ALA A 135 5.70 -8.08 3.71
C ALA A 135 5.94 -9.40 2.95
N VAL A 136 4.89 -9.99 2.36
CA VAL A 136 5.02 -11.18 1.51
C VAL A 136 5.93 -10.91 0.31
N ALA A 137 5.70 -9.81 -0.43
CA ALA A 137 6.52 -9.47 -1.59
C ALA A 137 7.97 -9.17 -1.22
N ALA A 138 8.20 -8.39 -0.16
CA ALA A 138 9.51 -8.05 0.34
C ALA A 138 10.32 -9.31 0.75
N LEU A 139 9.72 -10.19 1.55
CA LEU A 139 10.36 -11.44 1.98
C LEU A 139 10.56 -12.41 0.82
N ALA A 140 9.67 -12.44 -0.17
CA ALA A 140 9.84 -13.25 -1.37
C ALA A 140 11.05 -12.81 -2.20
N LEU A 141 11.25 -11.50 -2.38
CA LEU A 141 12.42 -10.97 -3.08
C LEU A 141 13.73 -11.26 -2.31
N LEU A 142 13.72 -11.08 -0.99
CA LEU A 142 14.86 -11.38 -0.13
C LEU A 142 15.21 -12.88 -0.14
N ALA A 143 14.22 -13.75 -0.04
CA ALA A 143 14.41 -15.20 -0.04
C ALA A 143 14.92 -15.71 -1.40
N ALA A 144 14.49 -15.09 -2.50
CA ALA A 144 14.97 -15.40 -3.84
C ALA A 144 16.38 -14.85 -4.14
N GLY A 145 16.94 -14.00 -3.26
CA GLY A 145 18.20 -13.30 -3.51
C GLY A 145 18.11 -12.25 -4.62
N ALA A 146 16.89 -11.85 -5.02
CA ALA A 146 16.67 -10.82 -6.04
C ALA A 146 17.06 -9.42 -5.52
N VAL A 147 17.00 -9.23 -4.20
CA VAL A 147 17.45 -8.04 -3.48
C VAL A 147 18.12 -8.47 -2.18
N ARG A 148 18.98 -7.62 -1.63
CA ARG A 148 19.64 -7.82 -0.33
C ARG A 148 18.99 -7.00 0.77
N ARG A 149 18.42 -5.85 0.42
CA ARG A 149 17.77 -4.90 1.33
C ARG A 149 16.49 -4.34 0.73
N VAL A 150 15.44 -4.28 1.52
CA VAL A 150 14.13 -3.73 1.15
C VAL A 150 13.78 -2.57 2.08
N ALA A 151 13.12 -1.55 1.56
CA ALA A 151 12.51 -0.52 2.40
C ALA A 151 11.00 -0.43 2.15
N VAL A 152 10.25 -0.12 3.21
CA VAL A 152 8.83 0.22 3.13
C VAL A 152 8.67 1.67 3.56
N VAL A 153 8.04 2.47 2.70
CA VAL A 153 7.59 3.83 3.00
C VAL A 153 6.07 3.79 3.10
N ASP A 154 5.56 3.87 4.32
CA ASP A 154 4.13 3.84 4.62
C ASP A 154 3.64 5.23 5.04
N LEU A 155 2.89 5.86 4.14
CA LEU A 155 2.28 7.18 4.34
C LEU A 155 0.75 7.13 4.41
N ASP A 156 0.20 5.94 4.70
CA ASP A 156 -1.18 5.79 5.17
C ASP A 156 -1.36 6.52 6.51
N VAL A 157 -2.55 7.06 6.75
CA VAL A 157 -2.80 7.80 8.01
C VAL A 157 -2.78 6.87 9.22
N HIS A 158 -3.02 5.58 9.03
CA HIS A 158 -2.92 4.55 10.04
C HIS A 158 -1.50 3.97 10.08
N GLN A 159 -1.00 3.62 11.25
CA GLN A 159 0.32 2.99 11.30
C GLN A 159 0.24 1.57 10.73
N GLY A 160 1.15 1.23 9.81
CA GLY A 160 1.40 -0.13 9.32
C GLY A 160 2.00 -1.08 10.36
N ASN A 161 1.28 -1.28 11.46
CA ASN A 161 1.66 -2.14 12.58
C ASN A 161 1.92 -3.60 12.19
N GLY A 162 1.17 -4.16 11.24
CA GLY A 162 1.41 -5.51 10.74
C GLY A 162 2.73 -5.60 9.98
N THR A 163 3.02 -4.61 9.14
CA THR A 163 4.28 -4.51 8.40
C THR A 163 5.47 -4.37 9.36
N ALA A 164 5.36 -3.48 10.35
CA ALA A 164 6.37 -3.31 11.39
C ALA A 164 6.57 -4.58 12.21
N ALA A 165 5.50 -5.29 12.57
CA ALA A 165 5.59 -6.54 13.33
C ALA A 165 6.26 -7.68 12.55
N ILE A 166 6.00 -7.78 11.25
CA ILE A 166 6.56 -8.86 10.41
C ILE A 166 8.01 -8.56 10.01
N LEU A 167 8.31 -7.31 9.62
CA LEU A 167 9.62 -6.95 9.07
C LEU A 167 10.59 -6.34 10.08
N GLY A 168 10.12 -5.79 11.20
CA GLY A 168 10.93 -4.99 12.13
C GLY A 168 12.09 -5.73 12.79
N GLY A 169 12.04 -7.06 12.85
CA GLY A 169 13.14 -7.90 13.35
C GLY A 169 14.18 -8.30 12.29
N ASP A 170 13.94 -8.04 11.01
CA ASP A 170 14.85 -8.42 9.92
C ASP A 170 15.78 -7.24 9.58
N THR A 171 17.08 -7.41 9.80
CA THR A 171 18.10 -6.38 9.51
C THR A 171 18.22 -6.03 8.03
N ARG A 172 17.59 -6.81 7.13
CA ARG A 172 17.51 -6.55 5.69
C ARG A 172 16.31 -5.68 5.32
N ALA A 173 15.44 -5.35 6.27
CA ALA A 173 14.29 -4.49 6.05
C ALA A 173 14.42 -3.16 6.79
N PHE A 174 13.98 -2.07 6.15
CA PHE A 174 13.79 -0.77 6.78
C PHE A 174 12.32 -0.38 6.67
N THR A 175 11.67 -0.14 7.81
CA THR A 175 10.26 0.27 7.84
C THR A 175 10.17 1.73 8.27
N PHE A 176 9.62 2.57 7.39
CA PHE A 176 9.29 3.96 7.67
C PHE A 176 7.78 4.13 7.67
N SER A 177 7.21 4.59 8.79
CA SER A 177 5.80 4.97 8.87
C SER A 177 5.66 6.42 9.32
N MET A 178 4.93 7.22 8.55
CA MET A 178 4.51 8.56 8.95
C MET A 178 2.99 8.63 8.97
N HIS A 179 2.42 8.60 10.18
CA HIS A 179 1.01 8.30 10.42
C HIS A 179 0.40 9.28 11.42
N GLY A 180 -0.93 9.37 11.47
CA GLY A 180 -1.63 10.15 12.48
C GLY A 180 -1.36 9.59 13.88
N ARG A 181 -0.79 10.40 14.77
CA ARG A 181 -0.42 10.00 16.14
C ARG A 181 -1.60 9.36 16.87
N ASN A 182 -2.79 9.95 16.70
CA ASN A 182 -4.03 9.52 17.35
C ASN A 182 -4.92 8.63 16.46
N ASN A 183 -4.48 8.27 15.26
CA ASN A 183 -5.15 7.31 14.39
C ASN A 183 -4.87 5.87 14.84
N PHE A 184 -5.69 4.95 14.33
CA PHE A 184 -5.53 3.51 14.56
C PHE A 184 -4.15 3.01 14.05
N PRO A 185 -3.55 1.99 14.72
CA PRO A 185 -3.92 1.40 16.00
C PRO A 185 -3.53 2.29 17.18
N PHE A 186 -4.26 2.20 18.30
CA PHE A 186 -3.94 2.99 19.51
C PHE A 186 -2.65 2.52 20.21
N THR A 187 -2.29 1.25 20.03
CA THR A 187 -0.98 0.72 20.42
C THR A 187 -0.14 0.55 19.17
N LYS A 188 0.87 1.41 19.02
CA LYS A 188 1.78 1.42 17.89
C LYS A 188 2.82 0.31 18.04
N ILE A 189 3.18 -0.33 16.93
CA ILE A 189 4.30 -1.29 16.86
C ILE A 189 5.50 -0.54 16.26
N PRO A 190 6.65 -0.46 16.95
CA PRO A 190 7.79 0.32 16.44
C PRO A 190 8.25 -0.13 15.06
N SER A 191 8.33 0.83 14.14
CA SER A 191 9.03 0.73 12.85
C SER A 191 10.52 1.07 13.05
N THR A 192 11.34 0.97 12.00
CA THR A 192 12.71 1.51 12.03
C THR A 192 12.70 3.03 12.18
N LEU A 193 11.75 3.70 11.54
CA LEU A 193 11.48 5.13 11.66
C LEU A 193 9.97 5.35 11.77
N ASP A 194 9.52 5.92 12.88
CA ASP A 194 8.13 6.37 13.05
C ASP A 194 8.10 7.90 13.19
N VAL A 195 7.17 8.53 12.48
CA VAL A 195 6.84 9.95 12.62
C VAL A 195 5.35 10.09 12.92
N GLY A 196 5.03 10.43 14.16
CA GLY A 196 3.66 10.70 14.58
C GLY A 196 3.23 12.11 14.21
N VAL A 197 2.19 12.23 13.38
CA VAL A 197 1.64 13.47 12.85
C VAL A 197 0.42 13.89 13.68
N GLU A 198 0.35 15.16 14.08
CA GLU A 198 -0.76 15.66 14.90
C GLU A 198 -2.06 15.81 14.10
N ASP A 199 -3.20 15.67 14.77
CA ASP A 199 -4.53 15.88 14.19
C ASP A 199 -4.61 17.30 13.60
N GLY A 200 -5.25 17.44 12.43
CA GLY A 200 -5.41 18.73 11.77
C GLY A 200 -4.20 19.21 10.94
N THR A 201 -3.12 18.43 10.86
CA THR A 201 -1.91 18.81 10.10
C THR A 201 -2.24 19.10 8.63
N ASP A 202 -1.77 20.25 8.14
CA ASP A 202 -1.95 20.77 6.78
C ASP A 202 -0.81 20.36 5.83
N ASP A 203 -0.95 20.71 4.54
CA ASP A 203 0.04 20.34 3.51
C ASP A 203 1.46 20.82 3.84
N PRO A 204 1.72 22.12 4.14
CA PRO A 204 3.09 22.58 4.38
C PRO A 204 3.77 21.87 5.56
N THR A 205 3.03 21.65 6.64
CA THR A 205 3.55 21.00 7.85
C THR A 205 3.85 19.53 7.58
N TYR A 206 2.92 18.80 6.96
CA TYR A 206 3.11 17.40 6.61
C TYR A 206 4.30 17.19 5.67
N LEU A 207 4.41 18.01 4.63
CA LEU A 207 5.50 17.93 3.65
C LEU A 207 6.85 18.31 4.26
N ALA A 208 6.88 19.22 5.24
CA ALA A 208 8.10 19.54 5.98
C ALA A 208 8.59 18.34 6.81
N LEU A 209 7.68 17.67 7.52
CA LEU A 209 8.00 16.44 8.27
C LEU A 209 8.54 15.34 7.34
N LEU A 210 7.88 15.13 6.20
CA LEU A 210 8.34 14.15 5.22
C LEU A 210 9.74 14.51 4.68
N ARG A 211 9.98 15.78 4.36
CA ARG A 211 11.27 16.26 3.83
C ARG A 211 12.42 16.01 4.81
N GLU A 212 12.15 16.11 6.10
CA GLU A 212 13.14 15.82 7.14
C GLU A 212 13.36 14.31 7.35
N ALA A 213 12.29 13.52 7.30
CA ALA A 213 12.33 12.10 7.65
C ALA A 213 12.81 11.21 6.49
N LEU A 214 12.31 11.44 5.28
CA LEU A 214 12.53 10.58 4.11
C LEU A 214 14.02 10.34 3.77
N PRO A 215 14.94 11.33 3.86
CA PRO A 215 16.35 11.12 3.55
C PRO A 215 17.03 10.01 4.37
N ARG A 216 16.54 9.73 5.58
CA ARG A 216 17.12 8.71 6.48
C ARG A 216 17.01 7.29 5.91
N LEU A 217 15.99 7.03 5.10
CA LEU A 217 15.81 5.75 4.42
C LEU A 217 16.98 5.44 3.47
N PHE A 218 17.52 6.44 2.77
CA PHE A 218 18.57 6.20 1.78
C PHE A 218 19.93 5.87 2.41
N CYS A 219 20.14 6.22 3.68
CA CYS A 219 21.28 5.73 4.46
C CYS A 219 21.28 4.19 4.64
N PHE A 220 20.09 3.57 4.58
CA PHE A 220 19.95 2.12 4.59
C PHE A 220 20.31 1.50 3.23
N SER A 221 20.31 2.29 2.16
CA SER A 221 20.63 1.90 0.78
C SER A 221 19.83 0.66 0.31
N PRO A 222 18.48 0.72 0.33
CA PRO A 222 17.64 -0.39 -0.12
C PRO A 222 17.82 -0.64 -1.61
N ASP A 223 17.67 -1.90 -2.04
CA ASP A 223 17.69 -2.26 -3.46
C ASP A 223 16.28 -2.14 -4.10
N ILE A 224 15.22 -1.96 -3.29
CA ILE A 224 13.83 -1.70 -3.72
C ILE A 224 13.04 -1.00 -2.61
N ILE A 225 12.11 -0.11 -2.98
CA ILE A 225 11.18 0.55 -2.07
C ILE A 225 9.75 0.10 -2.37
N PHE A 226 9.03 -0.32 -1.34
CA PHE A 226 7.57 -0.47 -1.36
C PHE A 226 6.95 0.82 -0.81
N TYR A 227 6.27 1.56 -1.66
CA TYR A 227 5.57 2.78 -1.29
C TYR A 227 4.08 2.52 -1.12
N GLN A 228 3.59 2.68 0.09
CA GLN A 228 2.17 2.66 0.42
C GLN A 228 1.66 4.09 0.53
N GLY A 229 1.06 4.56 -0.57
CA GLY A 229 0.55 5.94 -0.72
C GLY A 229 -0.91 6.08 -0.31
N GLY A 230 -1.29 5.63 0.89
CA GLY A 230 -2.63 5.78 1.46
C GLY A 230 -3.18 7.19 1.25
N VAL A 231 -4.43 7.33 0.81
CA VAL A 231 -5.05 8.66 0.58
C VAL A 231 -5.96 9.08 1.72
N ASP A 232 -6.00 8.30 2.80
CA ASP A 232 -6.72 8.64 4.02
C ASP A 232 -6.11 9.75 4.89
N PRO A 233 -4.95 10.37 4.59
CA PRO A 233 -4.61 11.68 5.12
C PRO A 233 -5.45 12.84 4.54
N LEU A 234 -6.23 12.61 3.48
CA LEU A 234 -7.04 13.62 2.82
C LEU A 234 -8.06 14.23 3.78
N ARG A 235 -8.27 15.54 3.72
CA ARG A 235 -9.22 16.26 4.59
C ARG A 235 -10.67 15.78 4.51
N THR A 236 -11.07 15.15 3.40
CA THR A 236 -12.41 14.61 3.18
C THR A 236 -12.53 13.14 3.58
N ASP A 237 -11.44 12.52 4.04
CA ASP A 237 -11.42 11.18 4.59
C ASP A 237 -12.20 11.09 5.91
N THR A 238 -12.94 9.99 6.10
CA THR A 238 -13.79 9.80 7.28
C THR A 238 -13.12 8.96 8.38
N LEU A 239 -11.97 8.35 8.11
CA LEU A 239 -11.17 7.57 9.05
C LEU A 239 -9.89 8.31 9.46
N GLY A 240 -9.36 9.16 8.58
CA GLY A 240 -8.24 10.05 8.85
C GLY A 240 -8.58 11.25 9.75
N ARG A 241 -7.53 11.87 10.31
CA ARG A 241 -7.65 13.09 11.12
C ARG A 241 -6.76 14.23 10.63
N LEU A 242 -6.12 14.06 9.48
CA LEU A 242 -5.25 15.06 8.87
C LEU A 242 -6.07 15.95 7.91
N GLN A 243 -5.44 17.01 7.39
CA GLN A 243 -6.11 18.01 6.55
C GLN A 243 -5.43 18.16 5.20
N LEU A 244 -4.87 17.07 4.65
CA LEU A 244 -4.20 17.16 3.36
C LEU A 244 -5.18 17.47 2.23
N THR A 245 -4.71 18.23 1.25
CA THR A 245 -5.42 18.45 -0.01
C THR A 245 -4.98 17.44 -1.06
N HIS A 246 -5.72 17.35 -2.18
CA HIS A 246 -5.27 16.57 -3.34
C HIS A 246 -3.89 16.99 -3.83
N ASN A 247 -3.62 18.30 -3.87
CA ASN A 247 -2.31 18.82 -4.25
C ASN A 247 -1.23 18.43 -3.23
N GLY A 248 -1.54 18.47 -1.93
CA GLY A 248 -0.64 18.00 -0.87
C GLY A 248 -0.29 16.54 -0.98
N LEU A 249 -1.27 15.67 -1.29
CA LEU A 249 -1.03 14.25 -1.55
C LEU A 249 -0.16 14.03 -2.81
N MET A 250 -0.43 14.76 -3.89
CA MET A 250 0.38 14.68 -5.11
C MET A 250 1.82 15.17 -4.87
N GLU A 251 2.01 16.21 -4.07
CA GLU A 251 3.35 16.70 -3.67
C GLU A 251 4.08 15.67 -2.81
N ARG A 252 3.38 15.07 -1.84
CA ARG A 252 3.90 13.98 -1.01
C ARG A 252 4.37 12.82 -1.89
N ASP A 253 3.51 12.38 -2.81
CA ASP A 253 3.80 11.29 -3.73
C ASP A 253 5.01 11.63 -4.59
N ARG A 254 5.10 12.88 -5.09
CA ARG A 254 6.23 13.35 -5.90
C ARG A 254 7.53 13.30 -5.13
N MET A 255 7.54 13.78 -3.88
CA MET A 255 8.74 13.74 -3.03
C MET A 255 9.30 12.32 -2.86
N VAL A 256 8.44 11.32 -2.65
CA VAL A 256 8.87 9.92 -2.52
C VAL A 256 9.36 9.36 -3.85
N MET A 257 8.59 9.60 -4.92
CA MET A 257 8.89 9.05 -6.25
C MET A 257 10.16 9.65 -6.86
N GLU A 258 10.35 10.97 -6.74
CA GLU A 258 11.58 11.64 -7.19
C GLU A 258 12.78 11.18 -6.36
N ALA A 259 12.64 11.08 -5.04
CA ALA A 259 13.74 10.59 -4.22
C ALA A 259 14.15 9.15 -4.57
N ALA A 260 13.18 8.27 -4.88
CA ALA A 260 13.47 6.91 -5.35
C ALA A 260 14.15 6.92 -6.73
N ARG A 261 13.64 7.71 -7.69
CA ARG A 261 14.22 7.87 -9.03
C ARG A 261 15.65 8.41 -8.96
N ASP A 262 15.89 9.46 -8.17
CA ASP A 262 17.18 10.15 -8.08
C ASP A 262 18.27 9.28 -7.42
N HIS A 263 17.87 8.30 -6.61
CA HIS A 263 18.77 7.27 -6.07
C HIS A 263 18.80 5.99 -6.94
N GLU A 264 18.13 5.97 -8.08
CA GLU A 264 18.02 4.82 -8.99
C GLU A 264 17.46 3.55 -8.32
N ILE A 265 16.53 3.72 -7.36
CA ILE A 265 15.93 2.61 -6.61
C ILE A 265 14.55 2.28 -7.18
N PRO A 266 14.30 1.02 -7.58
CA PRO A 266 12.98 0.57 -8.02
C PRO A 266 11.87 0.81 -6.99
N LEU A 267 10.69 1.19 -7.47
CA LEU A 267 9.55 1.58 -6.63
C LEU A 267 8.30 0.73 -6.92
N VAL A 268 7.69 0.21 -5.87
CA VAL A 268 6.40 -0.51 -5.93
C VAL A 268 5.32 0.35 -5.33
N LEU A 269 4.29 0.70 -6.10
CA LEU A 269 3.16 1.50 -5.65
C LEU A 269 2.03 0.61 -5.12
N THR A 270 1.50 0.94 -3.95
CA THR A 270 0.30 0.31 -3.37
C THR A 270 -0.66 1.37 -2.83
N LEU A 271 -1.97 1.06 -2.80
CA LEU A 271 -2.98 2.06 -2.43
C LEU A 271 -3.07 2.31 -0.93
N GLY A 272 -3.18 1.26 -0.12
CA GLY A 272 -3.55 1.40 1.29
C GLY A 272 -4.99 1.91 1.48
N GLY A 273 -5.16 2.78 2.48
CA GLY A 273 -6.40 3.41 2.92
C GLY A 273 -6.91 4.50 2.00
N GLY A 274 -8.13 4.94 2.28
CA GLY A 274 -8.90 5.93 1.51
C GLY A 274 -10.39 5.62 1.63
N TYR A 275 -11.11 6.54 2.27
CA TYR A 275 -12.47 6.41 2.81
C TYR A 275 -13.22 7.73 2.78
N ALA A 276 -12.90 8.58 1.81
CA ALA A 276 -13.50 9.90 1.66
C ALA A 276 -14.99 9.80 1.35
N ASN A 277 -15.73 10.82 1.80
CA ASN A 277 -17.14 10.99 1.48
C ASN A 277 -17.36 12.40 0.91
N PRO A 278 -17.59 12.53 -0.41
CA PRO A 278 -17.89 11.48 -1.38
C PRO A 278 -16.67 10.61 -1.77
N ILE A 279 -16.91 9.34 -2.12
CA ILE A 279 -15.87 8.37 -2.55
C ILE A 279 -15.04 8.83 -3.76
N ALA A 280 -15.62 9.71 -4.58
CA ALA A 280 -14.93 10.31 -5.72
C ALA A 280 -13.62 10.98 -5.31
N ASP A 281 -13.55 11.57 -4.12
CA ASP A 281 -12.33 12.20 -3.60
C ASP A 281 -11.21 11.15 -3.37
N THR A 282 -11.55 9.98 -2.81
CA THR A 282 -10.58 8.86 -2.68
C THR A 282 -10.09 8.39 -4.05
N VAL A 283 -11.00 8.24 -5.01
CA VAL A 283 -10.65 7.79 -6.36
C VAL A 283 -9.72 8.81 -7.03
N GLN A 284 -10.05 10.09 -7.00
CA GLN A 284 -9.23 11.14 -7.62
C GLN A 284 -7.88 11.33 -6.92
N ALA A 285 -7.81 11.18 -5.60
CA ALA A 285 -6.54 11.21 -4.88
C ALA A 285 -5.61 10.07 -5.34
N HIS A 286 -6.13 8.84 -5.46
CA HIS A 286 -5.35 7.73 -5.98
C HIS A 286 -4.98 7.90 -7.46
N VAL A 287 -5.88 8.44 -8.30
CA VAL A 287 -5.53 8.80 -9.69
C VAL A 287 -4.32 9.76 -9.70
N GLY A 288 -4.31 10.75 -8.81
CA GLY A 288 -3.19 11.68 -8.62
C GLY A 288 -1.86 10.98 -8.35
N THR A 289 -1.83 9.95 -7.51
CA THR A 289 -0.63 9.14 -7.25
C THR A 289 -0.05 8.53 -8.54
N TYR A 290 -0.90 7.96 -9.40
CA TYR A 290 -0.44 7.35 -10.65
C TYR A 290 -0.08 8.39 -11.72
N GLN A 291 -0.75 9.55 -11.74
CA GLN A 291 -0.35 10.68 -12.58
C GLN A 291 1.06 11.18 -12.23
N VAL A 292 1.35 11.30 -10.93
CA VAL A 292 2.70 11.65 -10.45
C VAL A 292 3.70 10.56 -10.86
N GLY A 293 3.36 9.28 -10.71
CA GLY A 293 4.21 8.17 -11.15
C GLY A 293 4.57 8.24 -12.64
N LYS A 294 3.57 8.48 -13.50
CA LYS A 294 3.78 8.70 -14.94
C LYS A 294 4.70 9.90 -15.20
N MET A 295 4.43 11.02 -14.55
CA MET A 295 5.22 12.24 -14.71
C MET A 295 6.69 12.03 -14.32
N VAL A 296 6.94 11.40 -13.17
CA VAL A 296 8.29 11.23 -12.62
C VAL A 296 9.12 10.20 -13.40
N PHE A 297 8.52 9.07 -13.79
CA PHE A 297 9.25 7.94 -14.37
C PHE A 297 9.15 7.81 -15.89
N GLU A 298 8.15 8.42 -16.55
CA GLU A 298 8.00 8.39 -18.01
C GLU A 298 8.17 9.78 -18.66
N GLY A 299 8.02 10.86 -17.88
CA GLY A 299 8.09 12.25 -18.36
C GLY A 299 9.51 12.78 -18.65
N GLY A 300 10.56 11.97 -18.48
CA GLY A 300 11.98 12.33 -18.65
C GLY A 300 12.45 12.59 -20.09
N GLY A 301 11.56 13.03 -20.99
CA GLY A 301 11.86 13.43 -22.37
C GLY A 301 11.61 14.91 -22.69
N ALA A 302 11.10 15.71 -21.75
CA ALA A 302 10.92 17.14 -21.96
C ALA A 302 11.69 17.94 -20.91
N ALA A 303 12.72 18.62 -21.40
CA ALA A 303 13.63 19.48 -20.66
C ALA A 303 12.90 20.55 -19.84
N TYR A 304 13.35 20.72 -18.59
CA TYR A 304 13.39 22.05 -17.99
C TYR A 304 14.77 22.63 -18.33
N SER A 305 14.83 23.31 -19.48
CA SER A 305 15.89 24.25 -19.86
C SER A 305 15.45 25.67 -19.53
#